data_AF-A0A6P6E9W5-F1
#
_entry.id   AF-A0A6P6E9W5-F1
#
_cell.length_a   1.000
_cell.length_b   1.000
_cell.length_c   1.000
_cell.angle_alpha   90.00
_cell.angle_beta   90.00
_cell.angle_gamma   90.00
#
_symmetry.space_group_name_H-M   'P 1'
#
loop_
_entity.id
_entity.type
_entity.pdbx_description
1 polymer ?
#
loop_
_entity_poly.entity_id
_entity_poly.type
_entity_poly.pdbx_seq_one_letter_code
_entity_poly.pdbx_strand_id
1 'polypeptide(L)'
;MMEAFASRYCLCNPGIFQSTDTCYVLSFAIIMLNTSLHNHNVRDKPTVERFITMNRGINEGGDLPEELLRNLYESIKKEPFKIPEDDVNIVCFLSVSPQSS
;
A
#
# COMPACT_ATOMS: atom_id res chain seq x y z
N MET A 1 -0.44 13.48 -7.87
CA MET A 1 -1.58 12.56 -8.16
C MET A 1 -2.01 11.83 -6.89
N MET A 2 -1.11 11.12 -6.20
CA MET A 2 -1.41 10.43 -4.93
C MET A 2 -1.76 11.37 -3.77
N GLU A 3 -1.17 12.57 -3.67
CA GLU A 3 -1.54 13.55 -2.62
C GLU A 3 -2.99 14.02 -2.75
N ALA A 4 -3.44 14.30 -3.99
CA ALA A 4 -4.82 14.69 -4.26
C ALA A 4 -5.80 13.53 -3.93
N PHE A 5 -5.41 12.29 -4.23
CA PHE A 5 -6.16 11.11 -3.82
C PHE A 5 -6.26 11.01 -2.29
N ALA A 6 -5.13 11.11 -1.58
CA ALA A 6 -5.09 11.02 -0.12
C ALA A 6 -5.95 12.10 0.52
N SER A 7 -5.83 13.34 0.05
CA SER A 7 -6.64 14.47 0.53
C SER A 7 -8.13 14.22 0.31
N ARG A 8 -8.50 13.76 -0.89
CA ARG A 8 -9.90 13.45 -1.22
C ARG A 8 -10.43 12.29 -0.39
N TYR A 9 -9.62 11.26 -0.15
CA TYR A 9 -10.00 10.11 0.65
C TYR A 9 -10.26 10.53 2.11
N CYS A 10 -9.38 11.33 2.72
CA CYS A 10 -9.58 11.84 4.08
C CYS A 10 -10.82 12.74 4.20
N LEU A 11 -11.10 13.55 3.18
CA LEU A 11 -12.34 14.36 3.10
C LEU A 11 -13.60 13.50 3.04
N CYS A 12 -13.58 12.41 2.28
CA CYS A 12 -14.72 11.49 2.16
C CYS A 12 -14.87 10.55 3.37
N ASN A 13 -13.78 10.28 4.10
CA ASN A 13 -13.74 9.33 5.21
C ASN A 13 -13.12 10.00 6.45
N PRO A 14 -13.82 10.97 7.08
CA PRO A 14 -13.28 11.68 8.22
C PRO A 14 -13.06 10.74 9.42
N GLY A 15 -11.94 10.92 10.12
CA GLY A 15 -11.62 10.19 11.35
C GLY A 15 -10.95 8.82 11.15
N ILE A 16 -10.72 8.38 9.91
CA ILE A 16 -9.97 7.13 9.62
C ILE A 16 -8.45 7.32 9.78
N PHE A 17 -7.93 8.45 9.30
CA PHE A 17 -6.51 8.81 9.38
C PHE A 17 -6.35 10.12 10.15
N GLN A 18 -5.27 10.24 10.93
CA GLN A 18 -4.96 11.48 11.67
C GLN A 18 -4.51 12.60 10.72
N SER A 19 -3.76 12.24 9.67
CA SER A 19 -3.31 13.19 8.66
C SER A 19 -3.44 12.64 7.23
N THR A 20 -3.45 13.57 6.27
CA THR A 20 -3.37 13.23 4.84
C THR A 20 -2.07 12.49 4.52
N ASP A 21 -0.99 12.78 5.24
CA ASP A 21 0.31 12.11 5.09
C ASP A 21 0.22 10.63 5.44
N THR A 22 -0.49 10.27 6.52
CA THR A 22 -0.74 8.86 6.85
C THR A 22 -1.46 8.13 5.71
N CYS A 23 -2.49 8.75 5.13
CA CYS A 23 -3.21 8.17 4.00
C CYS A 23 -2.30 8.02 2.77
N TYR A 24 -1.48 9.03 2.49
CA TYR A 24 -0.51 9.02 1.39
C TYR A 24 0.51 7.88 1.56
N VAL A 25 1.20 7.79 2.70
CA VAL A 25 2.21 6.76 2.97
C VAL A 25 1.59 5.36 2.95
N LEU A 26 0.42 5.17 3.57
CA LEU A 26 -0.27 3.88 3.54
C LEU A 26 -0.63 3.46 2.12
N SER A 27 -1.00 4.41 1.26
CA SER A 27 -1.32 4.11 -0.12
C SER A 27 -0.11 3.55 -0.89
N PHE A 28 1.10 4.05 -0.64
CA PHE A 28 2.32 3.43 -1.17
C PHE A 28 2.60 2.05 -0.57
N ALA A 29 2.36 1.86 0.72
CA ALA A 29 2.49 0.56 1.36
C ALA A 29 1.58 -0.50 0.70
N ILE A 30 0.36 -0.12 0.33
CA ILE A 30 -0.60 -0.98 -0.39
C ILE A 30 -0.11 -1.28 -1.82
N ILE A 31 0.42 -0.28 -2.54
CA ILE A 31 0.98 -0.48 -3.89
C ILE A 31 2.18 -1.44 -3.82
N MET A 32 3.08 -1.26 -2.86
CA MET A 32 4.21 -2.18 -2.65
C MET A 32 3.72 -3.58 -2.29
N LEU A 33 2.72 -3.70 -1.42
CA LEU A 33 2.13 -4.98 -1.05
C LEU A 33 1.59 -5.73 -2.29
N ASN A 34 0.91 -5.02 -3.19
CA ASN A 34 0.43 -5.61 -4.45
C ASN A 34 1.59 -6.22 -5.25
N THR A 35 2.68 -5.47 -5.41
CA THR A 35 3.89 -5.98 -6.08
C THR A 35 4.48 -7.18 -5.33
N SER A 36 4.60 -7.12 -4.01
CA SER A 36 5.17 -8.23 -3.21
C SER A 36 4.35 -9.51 -3.27
N LEU A 37 3.01 -9.41 -3.32
CA LEU A 37 2.13 -10.59 -3.33
C LEU A 37 1.99 -11.21 -4.73
N HIS A 38 1.97 -10.39 -5.78
CA HIS A 38 1.59 -10.83 -7.14
C HIS A 38 2.74 -10.90 -8.13
N ASN A 39 3.88 -10.25 -7.87
CA ASN A 39 5.06 -10.38 -8.74
C ASN A 39 5.74 -11.74 -8.51
N HIS A 40 5.79 -12.56 -9.56
CA HIS A 40 6.42 -13.88 -9.53
C HIS A 40 7.92 -13.87 -9.18
N ASN A 41 8.61 -12.74 -9.37
CA ASN A 41 10.03 -12.60 -9.01
C ASN A 41 10.25 -12.39 -7.51
N VAL A 42 9.21 -12.05 -6.75
CA VAL A 42 9.28 -11.88 -5.29
C VAL A 42 9.10 -13.23 -4.61
N ARG A 43 10.16 -13.71 -3.95
CA ARG A 43 10.18 -15.00 -3.26
C ARG A 43 9.60 -14.93 -1.85
N ASP A 44 9.89 -13.87 -1.11
CA ASP A 44 9.38 -13.65 0.25
C ASP A 44 8.12 -12.80 0.20
N LYS A 45 6.97 -13.46 0.28
CA LYS A 45 5.67 -12.79 0.29
C LYS A 45 5.32 -12.44 1.74
N PRO A 46 5.09 -11.17 2.09
CA PRO A 46 4.79 -10.78 3.46
C PRO A 46 3.48 -11.42 3.91
N THR A 47 3.41 -11.90 5.16
CA THR A 47 2.14 -12.30 5.78
C THR A 47 1.35 -11.07 6.23
N VAL A 48 0.08 -11.28 6.60
CA VAL A 48 -0.76 -10.21 7.12
C VAL A 48 -0.20 -9.60 8.41
N GLU A 49 0.34 -10.42 9.31
CA GLU A 49 0.98 -9.98 10.54
C GLU A 49 2.23 -9.13 10.24
N ARG A 50 2.99 -9.52 9.21
CA ARG A 50 4.15 -8.74 8.77
C ARG A 50 3.73 -7.40 8.19
N PHE A 51 2.68 -7.37 7.37
CA PHE A 51 2.13 -6.11 6.83
C PHE A 51 1.63 -5.18 7.95
N ILE A 52 0.94 -5.71 8.96
CA ILE A 52 0.50 -4.94 10.13
C ILE A 52 1.71 -4.37 10.87
N THR A 53 2.72 -5.19 11.13
CA THR A 53 3.93 -4.77 11.88
C THR A 53 4.72 -3.71 11.10
N MET A 54 4.82 -3.84 9.78
CA MET A 54 5.51 -2.88 8.90
C MET A 54 4.85 -1.49 8.89
N ASN A 55 3.55 -1.39 9.20
CA ASN A 55 2.80 -0.14 9.21
C ASN A 55 2.51 0.37 10.64
N ARG A 56 3.19 -0.16 11.67
CA ARG A 56 3.10 0.40 13.01
C ARG A 56 3.67 1.83 13.07
N GLY A 57 3.03 2.69 13.84
CA GLY A 57 3.42 4.09 13.98
C GLY A 57 3.11 5.00 12.77
N ILE A 58 2.48 4.47 11.71
CA ILE A 58 2.21 5.23 10.47
C ILE A 58 1.19 6.38 10.67
N ASN A 59 0.39 6.31 11.72
CA ASN A 59 -0.67 7.28 12.02
C ASN A 59 -0.14 8.35 12.99
N GLU A 60 0.79 9.17 12.52
CA GLU A 60 1.50 10.22 13.28
C GLU A 60 2.17 9.72 14.57
N GLY A 61 2.79 8.53 14.51
CA GLY A 61 3.40 7.86 15.65
C GLY A 61 2.48 6.88 16.38
N GLY A 62 1.19 6.87 16.04
CA GLY A 62 0.22 5.85 16.46
C GLY A 62 0.01 4.72 15.45
N ASP A 63 -0.71 3.69 15.87
CA ASP A 63 -1.07 2.54 15.03
C ASP A 63 -2.46 2.73 14.39
N LEU A 64 -2.62 2.22 13.16
CA LEU A 64 -3.94 2.07 12.56
C LEU A 64 -4.65 0.83 13.13
N PRO A 65 -6.00 0.76 13.09
CA PRO A 65 -6.73 -0.41 13.52
C PRO A 65 -6.25 -1.67 12.78
N GLU A 66 -5.93 -2.74 13.53
CA GLU A 66 -5.42 -3.97 12.94
C GLU A 66 -6.39 -4.55 11.90
N GLU A 67 -7.69 -4.49 12.18
CA GLU A 67 -8.74 -4.96 11.27
C GLU A 67 -8.73 -4.21 9.94
N LEU A 68 -8.46 -2.90 9.95
CA LEU A 68 -8.33 -2.10 8.72
C LEU A 68 -7.16 -2.61 7.87
N LEU A 69 -5.99 -2.79 8.48
CA LEU A 69 -4.79 -3.28 7.79
C LEU A 69 -4.97 -4.71 7.27
N ARG A 70 -5.65 -5.57 8.05
CA ARG A 70 -5.99 -6.95 7.66
C ARG A 70 -6.95 -6.98 6.46
N ASN A 71 -7.98 -6.15 6.48
CA ASN A 71 -8.95 -6.06 5.38
C ASN A 71 -8.28 -5.56 4.09
N LEU A 72 -7.41 -4.55 4.19
CA LEU A 72 -6.62 -4.06 3.05
C LEU A 72 -5.71 -5.17 2.50
N TYR A 73 -5.00 -5.88 3.38
CA TYR A 73 -4.11 -6.97 2.97
C TYR A 73 -4.86 -8.10 2.25
N GLU A 74 -5.96 -8.60 2.82
CA GLU A 74 -6.72 -9.70 2.22
C GLU A 74 -7.38 -9.26 0.90
N SER A 75 -7.82 -8.00 0.78
CA SER A 75 -8.33 -7.45 -0.48
C SER A 75 -7.28 -7.50 -1.59
N ILE A 76 -6.06 -7.01 -1.32
CA ILE A 76 -4.97 -7.04 -2.31
C ILE A 76 -4.56 -8.46 -2.61
N LYS A 77 -4.44 -9.33 -1.59
CA LYS A 77 -4.09 -10.75 -1.79
C LYS A 77 -5.10 -11.47 -2.66
N LYS A 78 -6.39 -11.15 -2.53
CA LYS A 78 -7.49 -11.76 -3.29
C LYS A 78 -7.53 -11.30 -4.73
N GLU A 79 -7.41 -10.00 -4.99
CA GLU A 79 -7.42 -9.43 -6.34
C GLU A 79 -6.29 -8.40 -6.50
N PRO A 80 -5.35 -8.59 -7.45
CA PRO A 80 -4.34 -7.59 -7.75
C PRO A 80 -4.97 -6.34 -8.35
N PHE A 81 -4.28 -5.20 -8.24
CA PHE A 81 -4.71 -3.98 -8.92
C PHE A 81 -4.84 -4.19 -10.42
N LYS A 82 -6.02 -3.84 -10.96
CA LYS A 82 -6.25 -3.76 -12.40
C LYS A 82 -5.68 -2.45 -12.90
N ILE A 83 -4.51 -2.53 -13.52
CA ILE A 83 -3.85 -1.39 -14.14
C ILE A 83 -4.26 -1.41 -15.61
N PRO A 84 -4.87 -0.34 -16.15
CA PRO A 84 -5.10 -0.24 -17.59
C PRO A 84 -3.75 -0.31 -18.33
N GLU A 85 -3.74 -0.90 -19.53
CA GLU A 85 -2.51 -1.26 -20.26
C GLU A 85 -1.57 -0.06 -20.51
N ASP A 86 -2.11 1.17 -20.55
CA ASP A 86 -1.35 2.41 -20.74
C ASP A 86 -0.55 2.88 -19.48
N ASP A 87 -0.88 2.39 -18.28
CA ASP A 87 -0.30 2.84 -16.99
C ASP A 87 0.70 1.83 -16.37
N VAL A 88 1.00 0.74 -17.08
CA VAL A 88 1.88 -0.37 -16.63
C VAL A 88 3.27 0.12 -16.18
N ASN A 89 3.74 1.25 -16.73
CA ASN A 89 5.02 1.85 -16.37
C ASN A 89 5.12 2.20 -14.88
N ILE A 90 4.05 2.69 -14.24
CA ILE A 90 4.09 3.20 -12.86
C ILE A 90 4.44 2.10 -11.85
N VAL A 91 3.90 0.90 -12.04
CA VAL A 91 4.18 -0.25 -11.16
C VAL A 91 5.48 -0.95 -11.55
N CYS A 92 5.82 -0.94 -12.84
CA CYS A 92 7.09 -1.49 -13.31
C CYS A 92 8.29 -0.73 -12.70
N PHE A 93 8.26 0.61 -12.65
CA PHE A 93 9.33 1.41 -12.03
C PHE A 93 9.57 1.10 -10.54
N LEU A 94 8.54 0.70 -9.78
CA LEU A 94 8.69 0.30 -8.37
C LEU A 94 9.15 -1.15 -8.22
N SER A 95 8.94 -1.99 -9.23
CA SER A 95 9.39 -3.39 -9.24
C SER A 95 10.85 -3.55 -9.70
N VAL A 96 11.38 -2.59 -10.45
CA VAL A 96 12.79 -2.56 -10.84
C VAL A 96 13.59 -1.87 -9.73
N SER A 97 13.88 -2.60 -8.65
CA SER A 97 15.08 -2.29 -7.87
C SER A 97 16.30 -2.50 -8.79
N PRO A 98 17.25 -1.55 -8.86
CA PRO A 98 18.45 -1.76 -9.63
C PRO A 98 19.27 -2.87 -8.96
N GLN A 99 19.21 -4.07 -9.50
CA GLN A 99 20.36 -4.98 -9.45
C GLN A 99 21.39 -4.43 -10.45
N SER A 100 22.01 -3.29 -10.12
CA SER A 100 23.23 -2.85 -10.78
C SER A 100 24.39 -3.21 -9.86
N SER A 101 25.27 -4.02 -10.43
CA SER A 101 26.46 -4.67 -9.89
C SER A 101 27.44 -3.76 -9.15
#